data_AF-A0A085ZZB0-F1
#
_entry.id   AF-A0A085ZZB0-F1
#
_cell.length_a   1.000
_cell.length_b   1.000
_cell.length_c   1.000
_cell.angle_alpha   90.00
_cell.angle_beta   90.00
_cell.angle_gamma   90.00
#
_symmetry.space_group_name_H-M   'P 1'
#
loop_
_entity.id
_entity.type
_entity.pdbx_description
1 polymer ?
#
loop_
_entity_poly.entity_id
_entity_poly.type
_entity_poly.pdbx_seq_one_letter_code
_entity_poly.pdbx_strand_id
1 'polypeptide(L)'
;MKNFTIEGNLYKLKPQWGMNIPLIGAFIILTIVGFAKIPESSFKWWMLGISILLLISVLSSYLIINLDQKEIRTKIGFFGRARIISLESLEDFTVLKTKHYGILTINVKLLANYVNSKGKDKTTVLAQAFFARPIQHILNDVNEILGDEYQRQTEI
;
A
#
# COMPACT_ATOMS: atom_id res chain seq x y z
N MET A 1 15.87 -5.59 -5.93
CA MET A 1 14.60 -4.87 -5.61
C MET A 1 14.11 -3.90 -6.70
N LYS A 2 12.88 -4.08 -7.22
CA LYS A 2 12.28 -3.16 -8.22
C LYS A 2 11.29 -2.16 -7.62
N ASN A 3 10.59 -2.55 -6.56
CA ASN A 3 9.45 -1.80 -6.03
C ASN A 3 9.82 -0.75 -4.98
N PHE A 4 11.04 -0.76 -4.47
CA PHE A 4 11.50 0.15 -3.42
C PHE A 4 12.49 1.19 -3.95
N THR A 5 12.48 2.37 -3.34
CA THR A 5 13.57 3.34 -3.36
C THR A 5 14.44 3.08 -2.12
N ILE A 6 15.76 3.04 -2.32
CA ILE A 6 16.73 2.64 -1.30
C ILE A 6 17.57 3.87 -0.94
N GLU A 7 17.60 4.21 0.34
CA GLU A 7 18.41 5.30 0.92
C GLU A 7 19.16 4.74 2.14
N GLY A 8 20.32 4.13 1.92
CA GLY A 8 21.05 3.40 2.97
C GLY A 8 20.25 2.20 3.49
N ASN A 9 19.96 2.18 4.79
CA ASN A 9 19.15 1.15 5.47
C ASN A 9 17.64 1.47 5.49
N LEU A 10 17.21 2.49 4.73
CA LEU A 10 15.82 2.90 4.57
C LEU A 10 15.28 2.46 3.21
N TYR A 11 14.20 1.67 3.22
CA TYR A 11 13.55 1.15 2.02
C TYR A 11 12.13 1.68 1.94
N LYS A 12 11.83 2.53 0.95
CA LYS A 12 10.50 3.12 0.76
C LYS A 12 9.82 2.54 -0.47
N LEU A 13 8.64 1.96 -0.31
CA LEU A 13 7.85 1.44 -1.42
C LEU A 13 7.47 2.59 -2.36
N LYS A 14 7.74 2.41 -3.65
CA LYS A 14 7.33 3.38 -4.69
C LYS A 14 5.80 3.43 -4.78
N PRO A 15 5.20 4.61 -5.01
CA PRO A 15 3.76 4.72 -5.17
C PRO A 15 3.24 3.77 -6.26
N GLN A 16 2.21 3.01 -5.92
CA GLN A 16 1.62 2.03 -6.84
C GLN A 16 0.60 2.71 -7.74
N TRP A 17 1.08 3.23 -8.88
CA TRP A 17 0.26 3.97 -9.81
C TRP A 17 -0.70 3.11 -10.65
N GLY A 18 -0.46 1.80 -10.75
CA GLY A 18 -1.16 0.83 -11.62
C GLY A 18 -2.62 1.13 -11.95
N MET A 19 -3.57 0.50 -11.25
CA MET A 19 -5.01 0.73 -11.50
C MET A 19 -5.50 2.10 -10.99
N ASN A 20 -4.70 2.76 -10.14
CA ASN A 20 -5.05 4.07 -9.60
C ASN A 20 -5.06 5.15 -10.70
N ILE A 21 -4.13 5.10 -11.66
CA ILE A 21 -4.08 6.07 -12.77
C ILE A 21 -5.35 6.02 -13.63
N PRO A 22 -5.77 4.86 -14.19
CA PRO A 22 -7.01 4.79 -14.97
C PRO A 22 -8.24 5.25 -14.19
N LEU A 23 -8.33 4.89 -12.91
CA LEU A 23 -9.44 5.29 -12.05
C LEU A 23 -9.47 6.82 -11.83
N ILE A 24 -8.35 7.41 -11.44
CA ILE A 24 -8.22 8.86 -11.26
C ILE A 24 -8.51 9.58 -12.58
N GLY A 25 -7.95 9.09 -13.69
CA GLY A 25 -8.17 9.63 -15.03
C GLY A 25 -9.64 9.62 -15.43
N ALA A 26 -10.38 8.55 -15.15
CA ALA A 26 -11.81 8.47 -15.43
C ALA A 26 -12.61 9.55 -14.70
N PHE A 27 -12.35 9.76 -13.41
CA PHE A 27 -13.02 10.82 -12.63
C PHE A 27 -12.62 12.23 -13.09
N ILE A 28 -11.38 12.43 -13.53
CA ILE A 28 -10.94 13.69 -14.14
C ILE A 28 -11.69 13.94 -15.46
N ILE A 29 -11.82 12.95 -16.33
CA ILE A 29 -12.57 13.06 -17.58
C ILE A 29 -14.04 13.39 -17.30
N LEU A 30 -14.67 12.70 -16.35
CA LEU A 30 -16.05 13.00 -15.94
C LEU A 30 -16.20 14.42 -15.38
N THR A 31 -15.18 14.92 -14.68
CA THR A 31 -15.13 16.32 -14.23
C THR A 31 -15.15 17.27 -15.41
N ILE A 32 -14.27 17.07 -16.40
CA ILE A 32 -14.18 17.90 -17.61
C ILE A 32 -15.49 17.89 -18.39
N VAL A 33 -16.06 16.70 -18.61
CA VAL A 33 -17.37 16.55 -19.28
C VAL A 33 -18.47 17.25 -18.47
N GLY A 34 -18.44 17.15 -17.15
CA GLY A 34 -19.36 17.84 -16.25
C GLY A 34 -19.34 19.36 -16.44
N PHE A 35 -18.15 19.98 -16.48
CA PHE A 35 -18.01 21.41 -16.74
C PHE A 35 -18.40 21.80 -18.18
N ALA A 36 -18.11 20.97 -19.18
CA ALA A 36 -18.29 21.31 -20.59
C ALA A 36 -19.70 21.04 -21.14
N LYS A 37 -20.40 20.01 -20.64
CA LYS A 37 -21.68 19.55 -21.21
C LYS A 37 -22.89 19.75 -20.30
N ILE A 38 -22.68 19.80 -19.00
CA ILE A 38 -23.77 19.95 -18.01
C ILE A 38 -23.38 20.98 -16.93
N PRO A 39 -23.03 22.22 -17.32
CA PRO A 39 -22.48 23.22 -16.41
C PRO A 39 -23.43 23.61 -15.28
N GLU A 40 -24.75 23.46 -15.44
CA GLU A 40 -25.73 23.74 -14.37
C GLU A 40 -25.79 22.64 -13.29
N SER A 41 -25.29 21.44 -13.59
CA SER A 41 -25.36 20.30 -12.67
C SER A 41 -24.30 20.39 -11.57
N SER A 42 -24.65 19.93 -10.36
CA SER A 42 -23.69 19.74 -9.26
C SER A 42 -22.72 18.57 -9.50
N PHE A 43 -22.99 17.71 -10.48
CA PHE A 43 -22.19 16.53 -10.83
C PHE A 43 -20.69 16.84 -10.99
N LYS A 44 -20.34 17.94 -11.66
CA LYS A 44 -18.95 18.35 -11.91
C LYS A 44 -18.15 18.57 -10.62
N TRP A 45 -18.78 19.15 -9.59
CA TRP A 45 -18.15 19.41 -8.30
C TRP A 45 -17.94 18.12 -7.51
N TRP A 46 -18.88 17.17 -7.59
CA TRP A 46 -18.71 15.84 -7.02
C TRP A 46 -17.57 15.08 -7.67
N MET A 47 -17.48 15.07 -9.00
CA MET A 47 -16.40 14.38 -9.71
C MET A 47 -15.03 15.00 -9.42
N LEU A 48 -14.96 16.34 -9.32
CA LEU A 48 -13.75 17.04 -8.92
C LEU A 48 -13.32 16.66 -7.50
N GLY A 49 -14.27 16.70 -6.55
CA GLY A 49 -14.02 16.32 -5.16
C GLY A 49 -13.52 14.89 -5.02
N ILE A 50 -14.15 13.93 -5.72
CA ILE A 50 -13.70 12.53 -5.73
C ILE A 50 -12.31 12.40 -6.35
N SER A 51 -12.03 13.08 -7.46
CA SER A 51 -10.70 13.05 -8.11
C SER A 51 -9.59 13.52 -7.15
N ILE A 52 -9.83 14.62 -6.43
CA ILE A 52 -8.91 15.15 -5.43
C ILE A 52 -8.72 14.16 -4.28
N LEU A 53 -9.81 13.58 -3.76
CA LEU A 53 -9.74 12.59 -2.69
C LEU A 53 -8.96 11.34 -3.09
N LEU A 54 -9.14 10.86 -4.33
CA LEU A 54 -8.39 9.72 -4.86
C LEU A 54 -6.89 10.03 -4.97
N LEU A 55 -6.52 11.21 -5.49
CA LEU A 55 -5.13 11.66 -5.57
C LEU A 55 -4.49 11.70 -4.18
N ILE A 56 -5.15 12.34 -3.20
CA ILE A 56 -4.63 12.43 -1.84
C ILE A 56 -4.52 11.03 -1.20
N SER A 57 -5.50 10.15 -1.44
CA SER A 57 -5.47 8.77 -0.93
C SER A 57 -4.25 7.99 -1.42
N VAL A 58 -3.91 8.11 -2.71
CA VAL A 58 -2.73 7.45 -3.30
C VAL A 58 -1.44 8.06 -2.76
N LEU A 59 -1.33 9.39 -2.74
CA LEU A 59 -0.11 10.09 -2.31
C LEU A 59 0.17 9.96 -0.81
N SER A 60 -0.88 9.80 0.01
CA SER A 60 -0.76 9.63 1.45
C SER A 60 -0.43 8.20 1.90
N SER A 61 -0.48 7.23 0.98
CA SER A 61 -0.15 5.83 1.27
C SER A 61 1.36 5.60 1.19
N TYR A 62 1.92 4.87 2.14
CA TYR A 62 3.34 4.53 2.15
C TYR A 62 3.60 3.21 2.87
N LEU A 63 4.71 2.58 2.49
CA LEU A 63 5.34 1.49 3.21
C LEU A 63 6.84 1.83 3.28
N ILE A 64 7.39 1.82 4.49
CA ILE A 64 8.79 2.13 4.77
C ILE A 64 9.33 1.02 5.67
N ILE A 65 10.44 0.41 5.30
CA ILE A 65 11.19 -0.52 6.15
C ILE A 65 12.48 0.20 6.54
N ASN A 66 12.68 0.40 7.84
CA ASN A 66 13.87 1.02 8.40
C ASN A 66 14.65 -0.03 9.19
N LEU A 67 15.79 -0.46 8.65
CA LEU A 67 16.62 -1.47 9.31
C LEU A 67 17.42 -0.87 10.48
N ASP A 68 17.79 0.42 10.43
CA ASP A 68 18.49 1.08 11.54
C ASP A 68 17.62 1.14 12.81
N GLN A 69 16.32 1.41 12.63
CA GLN A 69 15.34 1.45 13.72
C GLN A 69 14.65 0.11 13.95
N LYS A 70 14.99 -0.92 13.17
CA LYS A 70 14.38 -2.26 13.18
C LYS A 70 12.85 -2.23 13.16
N GLU A 71 12.27 -1.47 12.23
CA GLU A 71 10.82 -1.31 12.15
C GLU A 71 10.26 -1.17 10.74
N ILE A 72 8.98 -1.53 10.60
CA ILE A 72 8.17 -1.32 9.40
C ILE A 72 7.11 -0.27 9.71
N ARG A 73 7.07 0.80 8.92
CA ARG A 73 6.04 1.84 8.97
C ARG A 73 5.13 1.72 7.76
N THR A 74 3.82 1.67 7.99
CA THR A 74 2.83 1.60 6.91
C THR A 74 1.64 2.52 7.15
N LYS A 75 1.11 3.07 6.07
CA LYS A 75 -0.20 3.73 6.03
C LYS A 75 -0.84 3.42 4.68
N ILE A 76 -2.07 2.92 4.69
CA ILE A 76 -2.83 2.63 3.48
C ILE A 76 -4.09 3.50 3.42
N GLY A 77 -4.24 4.22 2.32
CA GLY A 77 -5.38 5.08 2.02
C GLY A 77 -5.43 6.35 2.85
N PHE A 78 -6.40 7.20 2.50
CA PHE A 78 -6.58 8.51 3.12
C PHE A 78 -6.87 8.44 4.64
N PHE A 79 -7.83 7.62 5.04
CA PHE A 79 -8.28 7.47 6.44
C PHE A 79 -7.50 6.39 7.23
N GLY A 80 -6.50 5.76 6.62
CA GLY A 80 -5.68 4.76 7.31
C GLY A 80 -4.86 5.37 8.43
N ARG A 81 -4.86 4.73 9.61
CA ARG A 81 -3.92 5.10 10.67
C ARG A 81 -2.53 4.58 10.32
N ALA A 82 -1.51 5.42 10.48
CA ALA A 82 -0.13 4.98 10.40
C ALA A 82 0.13 3.91 11.48
N ARG A 83 0.83 2.85 11.10
CA ARG A 83 1.26 1.77 11.98
C ARG A 83 2.76 1.63 11.92
N ILE A 84 3.35 1.38 13.08
CA ILE A 84 4.76 1.07 13.26
C ILE A 84 4.80 -0.33 13.85
N ILE A 85 5.60 -1.21 13.24
CA ILE A 85 5.74 -2.62 13.60
C ILE A 85 7.23 -2.84 13.89
N SER A 86 7.58 -3.38 15.06
CA SER A 86 8.96 -3.79 15.31
C SER A 86 9.26 -5.06 14.52
N LEU A 87 10.44 -5.15 13.90
CA LEU A 87 10.89 -6.36 13.22
C LEU A 87 11.02 -7.54 14.19
N GLU A 88 11.33 -7.29 15.46
CA GLU A 88 11.43 -8.35 16.49
C GLU A 88 10.08 -8.96 16.84
N SER A 89 8.98 -8.22 16.65
CA SER A 89 7.62 -8.69 16.91
C SER A 89 6.93 -9.31 15.69
N LEU A 90 7.59 -9.24 14.53
CA LEU A 90 7.04 -9.70 13.27
C LEU A 90 7.09 -11.23 13.20
N GLU A 91 5.96 -11.86 12.90
CA GLU A 91 5.87 -13.32 12.83
C GLU A 91 5.95 -13.82 11.39
N ASP A 92 5.05 -13.32 10.54
CA ASP A 92 4.99 -13.72 9.14
C ASP A 92 4.34 -12.67 8.24
N PHE A 93 4.33 -12.98 6.94
CA PHE A 93 3.54 -12.26 5.94
C PHE A 93 2.46 -13.15 5.32
N THR A 94 1.26 -12.60 5.18
CA THR A 94 0.13 -13.29 4.54
C THR A 94 -0.35 -12.51 3.32
N VAL A 95 -0.57 -13.22 2.20
CA VAL A 95 -1.21 -12.66 1.00
C VAL A 95 -2.70 -13.00 1.00
N LEU A 96 -3.55 -12.01 1.28
CA LEU A 96 -5.00 -12.17 1.28
C LEU A 96 -5.59 -11.78 -0.08
N LYS A 97 -6.29 -12.71 -0.74
CA LYS A 97 -7.03 -12.46 -1.99
C LYS A 97 -8.53 -12.38 -1.69
N THR A 98 -9.12 -11.20 -1.85
CA THR A 98 -10.57 -11.00 -1.74
C THR A 98 -11.22 -11.27 -3.08
N LYS A 99 -12.19 -12.18 -3.09
CA LYS A 99 -12.98 -12.52 -4.29
C LYS A 99 -14.44 -12.08 -4.14
N HIS A 100 -15.01 -11.55 -5.20
CA HIS A 100 -16.43 -11.31 -5.36
C HIS A 100 -17.09 -12.56 -5.96
N TYR A 101 -18.17 -13.03 -5.32
CA TYR A 101 -18.86 -14.29 -5.64
C TYR A 101 -17.94 -15.51 -5.80
N GLY A 102 -16.79 -15.55 -5.12
CA GLY A 102 -15.83 -16.65 -5.17
C GLY A 102 -14.99 -16.75 -6.47
N ILE A 103 -15.27 -15.93 -7.49
CA ILE A 103 -14.68 -16.06 -8.82
C ILE A 103 -13.76 -14.87 -9.14
N LEU A 104 -14.26 -13.64 -8.99
CA LEU A 104 -13.56 -12.43 -9.44
C LEU A 104 -12.70 -11.87 -8.31
N THR A 105 -11.37 -11.89 -8.45
CA THR A 105 -10.50 -11.24 -7.46
C THR A 105 -10.63 -9.73 -7.58
N ILE A 106 -11.14 -9.08 -6.54
CA ILE A 106 -11.37 -7.63 -6.50
C ILE A 106 -10.27 -6.88 -5.74
N ASN A 107 -9.54 -7.58 -4.89
CA ASN A 107 -8.49 -6.98 -4.07
C ASN A 107 -7.50 -8.05 -3.61
N VAL A 108 -6.22 -7.71 -3.61
CA VAL A 108 -5.15 -8.52 -3.03
C VAL A 108 -4.35 -7.66 -2.08
N LYS A 109 -4.14 -8.14 -0.85
CA LYS A 109 -3.41 -7.43 0.21
C LYS A 109 -2.20 -8.23 0.65
N LEU A 110 -1.09 -7.54 0.86
CA LEU A 110 0.02 -8.02 1.67
C LEU A 110 -0.22 -7.61 3.11
N LEU A 111 -0.25 -8.60 4.00
CA LEU A 111 -0.46 -8.42 5.42
C LEU A 111 0.82 -8.79 6.18
N ALA A 112 1.14 -8.01 7.21
CA ALA A 112 2.11 -8.37 8.23
C ALA A 112 1.37 -8.82 9.48
N ASN A 113 1.72 -10.01 9.98
CA ASN A 113 1.24 -10.55 11.25
C ASN A 113 2.31 -10.33 12.31
N TYR A 114 1.93 -9.79 13.46
CA TYR A 114 2.85 -9.41 14.53
C TYR A 114 2.16 -9.41 15.90
N VAL A 115 2.96 -9.59 16.95
CA VAL A 115 2.49 -9.47 18.32
C VAL A 115 2.68 -8.04 18.82
N ASN A 116 1.62 -7.40 19.28
CA ASN A 116 1.75 -6.03 19.81
C ASN A 116 2.36 -6.02 21.23
N SER A 117 2.67 -4.82 21.75
CA SER A 117 3.21 -4.64 23.11
C SER A 117 2.34 -5.17 24.26
N LYS A 118 1.10 -5.59 23.98
CA LYS A 118 0.19 -6.21 24.95
C LYS A 118 0.13 -7.74 24.81
N GLY A 119 1.04 -8.34 24.02
CA GLY A 119 1.05 -9.78 23.76
C GLY A 119 -0.13 -10.26 22.92
N LYS A 120 -0.75 -9.40 22.10
CA LYS A 120 -1.90 -9.75 21.25
C LYS A 120 -1.52 -9.77 19.79
N ASP A 121 -1.96 -10.81 19.09
CA ASP A 121 -1.82 -10.93 17.64
C ASP A 121 -2.54 -9.79 16.93
N LYS A 122 -1.82 -9.20 15.98
CA LYS A 122 -2.29 -8.12 15.14
C LYS A 122 -1.87 -8.38 13.70
N THR A 123 -2.72 -7.89 12.82
CA THR A 123 -2.48 -7.91 11.39
C THR A 123 -2.60 -6.49 10.86
N THR A 124 -1.69 -6.09 9.98
CA THR A 124 -1.80 -4.82 9.28
C THR A 124 -1.46 -4.94 7.81
N VAL A 125 -2.02 -4.05 7.00
CA VAL A 125 -1.83 -4.05 5.55
C VAL A 125 -0.54 -3.30 5.22
N LEU A 126 0.39 -3.97 4.54
CA LEU A 126 1.62 -3.37 4.03
C LEU A 126 1.47 -2.81 2.62
N ALA A 127 0.73 -3.52 1.78
CA ALA A 127 0.47 -3.13 0.39
C ALA A 127 -0.84 -3.72 -0.10
N GLN A 128 -1.44 -3.10 -1.11
CA GLN A 128 -2.65 -3.61 -1.76
C GLN A 128 -2.64 -3.34 -3.27
N ALA A 129 -3.17 -4.28 -4.04
CA ALA A 129 -3.34 -4.16 -5.48
C ALA A 129 -4.55 -4.97 -5.94
N PHE A 130 -5.00 -4.77 -7.18
CA PHE A 130 -6.10 -5.55 -7.76
C PHE A 130 -5.66 -6.96 -8.21
N PHE A 131 -4.35 -7.15 -8.44
CA PHE A 131 -3.79 -8.39 -8.94
C PHE A 131 -2.77 -8.98 -7.96
N ALA A 132 -2.61 -10.30 -7.98
CA ALA A 132 -1.70 -11.00 -7.08
C ALA A 132 -0.22 -10.79 -7.45
N ARG A 133 0.11 -10.67 -8.75
CA ARG A 133 1.51 -10.55 -9.21
C ARG A 133 2.25 -9.35 -8.59
N PRO A 134 1.71 -8.11 -8.60
CA PRO A 134 2.36 -6.99 -7.93
C PRO A 134 2.61 -7.24 -6.44
N ILE A 135 1.63 -7.81 -5.74
CA ILE A 135 1.77 -8.13 -4.32
C ILE A 135 2.84 -9.18 -4.06
N GLN A 136 2.92 -10.21 -4.91
CA GLN A 136 3.97 -11.23 -4.78
C GLN A 136 5.36 -10.65 -5.01
N HIS A 137 5.53 -9.74 -5.98
CA HIS A 137 6.81 -9.07 -6.19
C HIS A 137 7.20 -8.18 -5.00
N ILE A 138 6.24 -7.50 -4.36
CA ILE A 138 6.51 -6.74 -3.14
C ILE A 138 6.91 -7.69 -2.01
N LEU A 139 6.19 -8.78 -1.79
CA LEU A 139 6.53 -9.77 -0.77
C LEU A 139 7.95 -10.32 -0.97
N ASN A 140 8.32 -10.64 -2.20
CA ASN A 140 9.67 -11.10 -2.51
C ASN A 140 10.73 -10.02 -2.19
N ASP A 141 10.50 -8.77 -2.60
CA ASP A 141 11.41 -7.65 -2.27
C ASP A 141 11.49 -7.45 -0.73
N VAL A 142 10.38 -7.59 0.01
CA VAL A 142 10.37 -7.49 1.49
C VAL A 142 11.17 -8.62 2.13
N ASN A 143 10.99 -9.85 1.66
CA ASN A 143 11.73 -11.00 2.16
C ASN A 143 13.24 -10.89 1.85
N GLU A 144 13.61 -10.36 0.69
CA GLU A 144 15.01 -10.04 0.33
C GLU A 144 15.59 -9.03 1.34
N ILE A 145 14.91 -7.91 1.58
CA ILE A 145 15.35 -6.86 2.52
C ILE A 145 15.57 -7.41 3.95
N LEU A 146 14.65 -8.26 4.43
CA LEU A 146 14.72 -8.81 5.79
C LEU A 146 15.69 -9.99 5.89
N GLY A 147 15.84 -10.78 4.82
CA GLY A 147 16.82 -11.87 4.76
C GLY A 147 18.26 -11.35 4.80
N ASP A 148 18.55 -10.29 4.04
CA ASP A 148 19.86 -9.64 4.03
C ASP A 148 20.23 -9.04 5.40
N GLU A 149 19.23 -8.58 6.17
CA GLU A 149 19.42 -8.10 7.54
C GLU A 149 19.76 -9.24 8.51
N TYR A 150 19.08 -10.38 8.39
CA TYR A 150 19.38 -11.55 9.22
C TYR A 150 20.80 -12.07 8.99
N GLN A 151 21.25 -12.13 7.73
CA GLN A 151 22.61 -12.56 7.40
C GLN A 151 23.67 -11.61 7.99
N ARG A 152 23.46 -10.29 7.90
CA ARG A 152 24.35 -9.28 8.51
C ARG A 152 24.50 -9.44 10.02
N GLN A 153 23.46 -9.91 10.73
CA GLN A 153 23.52 -10.13 12.17
C GLN A 153 24.27 -11.41 12.56
N THR A 154 24.36 -12.40 11.66
CA THR A 154 25.07 -13.66 11.90
C THR A 154 26.57 -13.63 11.54
N GLU A 155 27.02 -12.59 10.83
CA GLU A 155 28.42 -12.40 10.41
C GLU A 155 29.26 -11.55 11.39
N ILE A 156 28.65 -11.08 12.50
CA ILE A 156 29.29 -10.33 13.60
C ILE A 156 29.47 -11.26 14.80
#